data_AF-A0A2G9XYI0-F1
#
_entry.id   AF-A0A2G9XYI0-F1
#
_cell.length_a   1.000
_cell.length_b   1.000
_cell.length_c   1.000
_cell.angle_alpha   90.00
_cell.angle_beta   90.00
_cell.angle_gamma   90.00
#
_symmetry.space_group_name_H-M   'P 1'
#
loop_
_entity.id
_entity.type
_entity.pdbx_description
1 polymer ?
#
loop_
_entity_poly.entity_id
_entity_poly.type
_entity_poly.pdbx_seq_one_letter_code
_entity_poly.pdbx_strand_id
1 'polypeptide(L)'
;MRKVFAFIKRDFLIETSYRFAFFLNIFSIFFMILTFFFIARLFGEGASKYLTQYGGEYFPFVLIGLAFSTYLSMGLSGLSGSLRREQMMGTLEAVLLTPTRISTIIFSLSLFNFLVASVDIIIYLVLGIFLGISINLAHFFPVVVILILTIISFSSLGIMSAGFIIIFKRGDPINWLF
;
A
#
# COMPACT_ATOMS: atom_id res chain seq x y z
N MET A 1 -18.31 -9.67 11.61
CA MET A 1 -18.09 -8.20 11.59
C MET A 1 -17.42 -7.64 12.84
N ARG A 2 -17.95 -7.85 14.07
CA ARG A 2 -17.35 -7.28 15.30
C ARG A 2 -15.85 -7.57 15.49
N LYS A 3 -15.40 -8.78 15.12
CA LYS A 3 -13.99 -9.19 15.19
C LYS A 3 -13.10 -8.36 14.25
N VAL A 4 -13.48 -8.24 12.99
CA VAL A 4 -12.75 -7.45 11.98
C VAL A 4 -12.59 -5.99 12.45
N PHE A 5 -13.67 -5.39 12.96
CA PHE A 5 -13.61 -4.04 13.51
C PHE A 5 -12.68 -3.93 14.73
N ALA A 6 -12.64 -4.96 15.59
CA ALA A 6 -11.72 -4.97 16.72
C ALA A 6 -10.24 -4.99 16.29
N PHE A 7 -9.90 -5.77 15.25
CA PHE A 7 -8.56 -5.76 14.65
C PHE A 7 -8.23 -4.39 14.06
N ILE A 8 -9.11 -3.83 13.23
CA ILE A 8 -8.93 -2.49 12.64
C ILE A 8 -8.72 -1.44 13.74
N LYS A 9 -9.55 -1.45 14.79
CA LYS A 9 -9.41 -0.53 15.92
C LYS A 9 -8.08 -0.70 16.64
N ARG A 10 -7.67 -1.94 16.90
CA ARG A 10 -6.38 -2.25 17.55
C ARG A 10 -5.22 -1.69 16.72
N ASP A 11 -5.18 -2.02 15.44
CA ASP A 11 -4.07 -1.65 14.57
C ASP A 11 -4.05 -0.12 14.34
N PHE A 12 -5.22 0.52 14.23
CA PHE A 12 -5.33 1.98 14.18
C PHE A 12 -4.79 2.65 15.45
N LEU A 13 -5.11 2.12 16.64
CA LEU A 13 -4.58 2.64 17.90
C LEU A 13 -3.06 2.45 18.01
N ILE A 14 -2.53 1.35 17.49
CA ILE A 14 -1.08 1.11 17.43
C ILE A 14 -0.43 2.18 16.54
N GLU A 15 -0.86 2.30 15.27
CA GLU A 15 -0.28 3.26 14.32
C GLU A 15 -0.36 4.71 14.81
N THR A 16 -1.51 5.11 15.36
CA THR A 16 -1.69 6.48 15.88
C THR A 16 -0.92 6.75 17.17
N SER A 17 -0.54 5.72 17.92
CA SER A 17 0.35 5.87 19.09
C SER A 17 1.77 6.22 18.65
N TYR A 18 2.22 5.72 17.49
CA TYR A 18 3.53 6.02 16.91
C TYR A 18 3.51 7.28 16.04
N ARG A 19 3.13 8.42 16.64
CA ARG A 19 2.95 9.72 15.94
C ARG A 19 4.14 10.14 15.08
N PHE A 20 5.37 9.88 15.54
CA PHE A 20 6.58 10.22 14.77
C PHE A 20 6.70 9.36 13.50
N ALA A 21 6.39 8.07 13.57
CA ALA A 21 6.39 7.20 12.40
C ALA A 21 5.31 7.62 11.40
N PHE A 22 4.11 7.96 11.88
CA PHE A 22 3.03 8.48 11.04
C PHE A 22 3.44 9.78 10.33
N PHE A 23 4.05 10.72 11.06
CA PHE A 23 4.58 11.95 10.47
C PHE A 23 5.66 11.66 9.42
N LEU A 24 6.61 10.76 9.71
CA LEU A 24 7.65 10.37 8.77
C LEU A 24 7.08 9.71 7.51
N ASN A 25 6.00 8.93 7.61
CA ASN A 25 5.34 8.36 6.43
C ASN A 25 4.81 9.48 5.50
N ILE A 26 4.01 10.41 6.04
CA ILE A 26 3.47 11.54 5.27
C ILE A 26 4.61 12.40 4.69
N PHE A 27 5.63 12.67 5.49
CA PHE A 27 6.79 13.44 5.05
C PHE A 27 7.55 12.75 3.91
N SER A 28 7.67 11.41 3.97
CA SER A 28 8.29 10.60 2.92
C SER A 28 7.48 10.65 1.63
N ILE A 29 6.15 10.53 1.70
CA ILE A 29 5.24 10.68 0.56
C ILE A 29 5.42 12.06 -0.08
N PHE A 30 5.42 13.12 0.73
CA PHE A 30 5.62 14.49 0.26
C PHE A 30 6.96 14.67 -0.47
N PHE A 31 8.05 14.17 0.13
CA PHE A 31 9.39 14.28 -0.46
C PHE A 31 9.51 13.46 -1.76
N MET A 32 8.88 12.28 -1.80
CA MET A 32 8.83 11.43 -2.99
C MET A 32 8.13 12.16 -4.15
N ILE A 33 6.96 12.75 -3.89
CA ILE A 33 6.21 13.51 -4.90
C ILE A 33 7.00 14.73 -5.38
N LEU A 34 7.61 15.50 -4.47
CA LEU A 34 8.45 16.64 -4.85
C LEU A 34 9.62 16.22 -5.73
N THR A 35 10.27 15.11 -5.39
CA THR A 35 11.37 14.57 -6.19
C THR A 35 10.91 14.30 -7.62
N PHE A 36 9.80 13.59 -7.79
CA PHE A 36 9.27 13.30 -9.13
C PHE A 36 8.70 14.52 -9.84
N PHE A 37 8.19 15.51 -9.10
CA PHE A 37 7.78 16.80 -9.66
C PHE A 37 8.98 17.55 -10.27
N PHE A 38 10.10 17.63 -9.55
CA PHE A 38 11.31 18.26 -10.07
C PHE A 38 11.92 17.45 -11.23
N ILE A 39 11.87 16.12 -11.18
CA ILE A 39 12.27 15.28 -12.31
C ILE A 39 11.40 15.58 -13.54
N ALA A 40 10.08 15.69 -13.38
CA ALA A 40 9.18 16.05 -14.48
C ALA A 40 9.57 17.39 -15.11
N ARG A 41 9.90 18.38 -14.27
CA ARG A 41 10.32 19.71 -14.72
C ARG A 41 11.70 19.70 -15.38
N LEU A 42 12.60 18.83 -14.94
CA LEU A 42 13.93 18.64 -15.55
C LEU A 42 13.82 18.08 -16.97
N PHE A 43 12.95 17.08 -17.17
CA PHE A 43 12.75 16.47 -18.48
C PHE A 43 11.89 17.29 -19.42
N GLY A 44 11.05 18.21 -18.91
CA GLY A 44 10.22 19.11 -19.71
C GLY A 44 9.40 18.37 -20.77
N GLU A 45 9.42 18.86 -22.01
CA GLU A 45 8.77 18.21 -23.15
C GLU A 45 9.54 16.97 -23.68
N GLY A 46 10.76 16.72 -23.22
CA GLY A 46 11.58 15.59 -23.68
C GLY A 46 10.95 14.22 -23.43
N ALA A 47 10.15 14.10 -22.36
CA ALA A 47 9.41 12.87 -22.03
C ALA A 47 8.02 12.80 -22.71
N SER A 48 7.46 13.93 -23.13
CA SER A 48 6.09 14.03 -23.66
C SER A 48 5.88 13.15 -24.90
N LYS A 49 6.89 13.06 -25.79
CA LYS A 49 6.80 12.29 -27.04
C LYS A 49 6.53 10.80 -26.83
N TYR A 50 6.99 10.22 -25.72
CA TYR A 50 6.80 8.81 -25.38
C TYR A 50 5.52 8.56 -24.58
N LEU A 51 4.90 9.61 -24.04
CA LEU A 51 3.76 9.56 -23.12
C LEU A 51 2.46 10.04 -23.75
N THR A 52 2.45 10.35 -25.04
CA THR A 52 1.26 10.82 -25.78
C THR A 52 0.05 9.91 -25.59
N GLN A 53 0.24 8.59 -25.58
CA GLN A 53 -0.83 7.61 -25.32
C GLN A 53 -1.35 7.59 -23.87
N TYR A 54 -0.62 8.18 -22.94
CA TYR A 54 -0.92 8.23 -21.50
C TYR A 54 -1.29 9.63 -20.98
N GLY A 55 -1.53 10.59 -21.89
CA GLY A 55 -1.89 11.97 -21.55
C GLY A 55 -0.78 13.00 -21.75
N GLY A 56 0.41 12.60 -22.20
CA GLY A 56 1.49 13.49 -22.63
C GLY A 56 2.32 14.13 -21.51
N GLU A 57 1.88 14.02 -20.25
CA GLU A 57 2.58 14.59 -19.09
C GLU A 57 3.24 13.52 -18.23
N TYR A 58 4.53 13.71 -17.94
CA TYR A 58 5.32 12.77 -17.13
C TYR A 58 4.87 12.71 -15.67
N PHE A 59 4.54 13.85 -15.07
CA PHE A 59 4.23 13.91 -13.63
C PHE A 59 2.93 13.15 -13.26
N PRO A 60 1.78 13.36 -13.94
CA PRO A 60 0.58 12.56 -13.70
C PRO A 60 0.80 11.07 -13.92
N PHE A 61 1.54 10.69 -14.96
CA PHE A 61 1.87 9.29 -15.24
C PHE A 61 2.63 8.63 -14.08
N VAL A 62 3.69 9.27 -13.59
CA VAL A 62 4.48 8.72 -12.48
C VAL A 62 3.68 8.73 -11.18
N LEU A 63 2.90 9.77 -10.89
CA LEU A 63 2.11 9.85 -9.67
C LEU A 63 1.08 8.72 -9.57
N ILE A 64 0.40 8.40 -10.68
CA ILE A 64 -0.50 7.24 -10.76
C ILE A 64 0.28 5.94 -10.58
N GLY A 65 1.46 5.83 -11.20
CA GLY A 65 2.34 4.67 -11.05
C GLY A 65 2.78 4.43 -9.60
N LEU A 66 3.15 5.49 -8.86
CA LEU A 66 3.51 5.43 -7.44
C LEU A 66 2.32 5.00 -6.58
N ALA A 67 1.15 5.58 -6.81
CA ALA A 67 -0.07 5.22 -6.11
C ALA A 67 -0.40 3.73 -6.31
N PHE A 68 -0.32 3.24 -7.56
CA PHE A 68 -0.60 1.83 -7.87
C PHE A 68 0.47 0.90 -7.31
N SER A 69 1.74 1.29 -7.38
CA SER A 69 2.86 0.54 -6.80
C SER A 69 2.73 0.37 -5.28
N THR A 70 2.15 1.35 -4.60
CA THR A 70 1.86 1.26 -3.16
C THR A 70 0.89 0.11 -2.85
N TYR A 71 -0.20 -0.05 -3.62
CA TYR A 71 -1.11 -1.20 -3.46
C TYR A 71 -0.44 -2.53 -3.79
N LEU A 72 0.36 -2.57 -4.87
CA LEU A 72 1.09 -3.76 -5.28
C LEU A 72 2.03 -4.24 -4.18
N SER A 73 2.86 -3.32 -3.67
CA SER A 73 3.77 -3.58 -2.56
C SER A 73 3.03 -4.06 -1.32
N MET A 74 1.87 -3.45 -1.01
CA MET A 74 1.06 -3.86 0.13
C MET A 74 0.44 -5.25 -0.04
N GLY A 75 0.02 -5.60 -1.25
CA GLY A 75 -0.48 -6.94 -1.58
C GLY A 75 0.60 -8.02 -1.43
N LEU A 76 1.84 -7.72 -1.83
CA LEU A 76 2.98 -8.63 -1.76
C LEU A 76 3.54 -8.81 -0.35
N SER A 77 3.71 -7.71 0.39
CA SER A 77 4.51 -7.69 1.61
C SER A 77 3.73 -7.31 2.87
N GLY A 78 2.52 -6.77 2.74
CA GLY A 78 1.76 -6.26 3.87
C GLY A 78 1.41 -7.34 4.88
N LEU A 79 0.92 -8.48 4.41
CA LEU A 79 0.51 -9.59 5.28
C LEU A 79 1.70 -10.23 6.00
N SER A 80 2.78 -10.52 5.27
CA SER A 80 4.00 -11.11 5.86
C SER A 80 4.65 -10.16 6.85
N GLY A 81 4.71 -8.86 6.54
CA GLY A 81 5.12 -7.81 7.47
C GLY A 81 4.26 -7.76 8.73
N SER A 82 2.93 -7.87 8.59
CA SER A 82 2.01 -7.88 9.74
C SER A 82 2.21 -9.07 10.65
N LEU A 83 2.34 -10.27 10.07
CA LEU A 83 2.62 -11.49 10.84
C LEU A 83 3.98 -11.40 11.52
N ARG A 84 4.99 -10.87 10.84
CA ARG A 84 6.30 -10.65 11.44
C ARG A 84 6.24 -9.69 12.62
N ARG A 85 5.46 -8.60 12.53
CA ARG A 85 5.23 -7.69 13.66
C ARG A 85 4.61 -8.41 14.84
N GLU A 86 3.55 -9.20 14.62
CA GLU A 86 2.92 -10.01 15.68
C GLU A 86 3.89 -11.02 16.31
N GLN A 87 4.77 -11.64 15.52
CA GLN A 87 5.82 -12.53 16.01
C GLN A 87 6.84 -11.78 16.88
N MET A 88 7.29 -10.60 16.44
CA MET A 88 8.28 -9.82 17.18
C MET A 88 7.71 -9.23 18.47
N MET A 89 6.41 -8.90 18.48
CA MET A 89 5.71 -8.43 19.68
C MET A 89 5.30 -9.56 20.63
N GLY A 90 5.44 -10.83 20.23
CA GLY A 90 5.01 -11.99 21.01
C GLY A 90 3.48 -12.10 21.14
N THR A 91 2.74 -11.48 20.22
CA THR A 91 1.27 -11.44 20.23
C THR A 91 0.64 -12.43 19.27
N LEU A 92 1.42 -13.03 18.36
CA LEU A 92 0.92 -13.99 17.38
C LEU A 92 0.20 -15.17 18.05
N GLU A 93 0.82 -15.79 19.05
CA GLU A 93 0.27 -16.93 19.78
C GLU A 93 -1.02 -16.55 20.50
N ALA A 94 -1.04 -15.38 21.15
CA ALA A 94 -2.24 -14.87 21.83
C ALA A 94 -3.39 -14.65 20.85
N VAL A 95 -3.11 -14.10 19.67
CA VAL A 95 -4.09 -13.90 18.60
C VAL A 95 -4.60 -15.23 18.05
N LEU A 96 -3.73 -16.23 17.83
CA LEU A 96 -4.11 -17.55 17.34
C LEU A 96 -4.90 -18.39 18.35
N LEU A 97 -4.70 -18.17 19.65
CA LEU A 97 -5.45 -18.82 20.72
C LEU A 97 -6.86 -18.24 20.93
N THR A 98 -7.15 -17.07 20.37
CA THR A 98 -8.52 -16.51 20.43
C THR A 98 -9.50 -17.41 19.66
N PRO A 99 -10.81 -17.40 20.01
CA PRO A 99 -11.83 -18.13 19.25
C PRO A 99 -12.15 -17.43 17.91
N THR A 100 -11.13 -17.12 17.10
CA THR A 100 -11.25 -16.49 15.79
C THR A 100 -10.69 -17.42 14.72
N ARG A 101 -11.39 -17.52 13.58
CA ARG A 101 -10.94 -18.36 12.47
C ARG A 101 -9.69 -17.73 11.86
N ILE A 102 -8.71 -18.54 11.48
CA ILE A 102 -7.46 -18.09 10.83
C ILE A 102 -7.75 -17.21 9.61
N SER A 103 -8.74 -17.60 8.79
CA SER A 103 -9.17 -16.80 7.63
C SER A 103 -9.64 -15.39 8.00
N THR A 104 -10.29 -15.22 9.15
CA THR A 104 -10.72 -13.91 9.65
C THR A 104 -9.54 -13.08 10.13
N ILE A 105 -8.54 -13.71 10.76
CA ILE A 105 -7.31 -13.04 11.20
C ILE A 105 -6.55 -12.52 9.98
N ILE A 106 -6.26 -13.40 9.02
CA ILE A 106 -5.56 -13.05 7.78
C ILE A 106 -6.30 -11.93 7.03
N PHE A 107 -7.62 -12.08 6.87
CA PHE A 107 -8.43 -11.05 6.22
C PHE A 107 -8.36 -9.71 6.95
N SER A 108 -8.42 -9.71 8.29
CA SER A 108 -8.41 -8.46 9.06
C SER A 108 -7.05 -7.76 8.99
N LEU A 109 -5.94 -8.51 9.08
CA LEU A 109 -4.58 -7.98 8.93
C LEU A 109 -4.38 -7.37 7.53
N SER A 110 -4.75 -8.10 6.47
CA SER A 110 -4.67 -7.60 5.09
C SER A 110 -5.58 -6.40 4.86
N LEU A 111 -6.79 -6.40 5.42
CA LEU A 111 -7.72 -5.28 5.27
C LEU A 111 -7.16 -4.00 5.88
N PHE A 112 -6.59 -4.06 7.09
CA PHE A 112 -5.97 -2.88 7.71
C PHE A 112 -4.82 -2.33 6.86
N ASN A 113 -3.97 -3.22 6.35
CA ASN A 113 -2.88 -2.87 5.45
C ASN A 113 -3.37 -2.13 4.19
N PHE A 114 -4.43 -2.62 3.55
CA PHE A 114 -5.02 -1.95 2.40
C PHE A 114 -5.69 -0.63 2.76
N LEU A 115 -6.28 -0.48 3.95
CA LEU A 115 -6.82 0.79 4.44
C LEU A 115 -5.70 1.84 4.59
N VAL A 116 -4.55 1.47 5.16
CA VAL A 116 -3.38 2.37 5.26
C VAL A 116 -2.88 2.76 3.88
N ALA A 117 -2.69 1.79 2.96
CA ALA A 117 -2.30 2.09 1.59
C ALA A 117 -3.30 3.01 0.86
N SER A 118 -4.59 2.87 1.15
CA SER A 118 -5.64 3.75 0.60
C SER A 118 -5.46 5.19 1.09
N VAL A 119 -5.11 5.38 2.37
CA VAL A 119 -4.81 6.70 2.94
C VAL A 119 -3.60 7.32 2.26
N ASP A 120 -2.52 6.55 2.09
CA ASP A 120 -1.30 7.02 1.41
C ASP A 120 -1.60 7.48 -0.02
N ILE A 121 -2.44 6.75 -0.74
CA ILE A 121 -2.85 7.11 -2.11
C ILE A 121 -3.72 8.35 -2.15
N ILE A 122 -4.65 8.50 -1.20
CA ILE A 122 -5.40 9.75 -1.07
C ILE A 122 -4.44 10.92 -0.86
N ILE A 123 -3.40 10.76 -0.05
CA ILE A 123 -2.36 11.77 0.16
C ILE A 123 -1.61 12.05 -1.15
N TYR A 124 -1.19 11.01 -1.90
CA TYR A 124 -0.57 11.16 -3.22
C TYR A 124 -1.44 11.98 -4.18
N LEU A 125 -2.72 11.64 -4.28
CA LEU A 125 -3.66 12.32 -5.18
C LEU A 125 -3.92 13.76 -4.75
N VAL A 126 -4.13 14.02 -3.46
CA VAL A 126 -4.35 15.36 -2.92
C VAL A 126 -3.13 16.25 -3.20
N LEU A 127 -1.92 15.78 -2.90
CA LEU A 127 -0.69 16.52 -3.17
C LEU A 127 -0.45 16.72 -4.67
N GLY A 128 -0.80 15.73 -5.50
CA GLY A 128 -0.77 15.86 -6.96
C GLY A 128 -1.70 16.94 -7.49
N ILE A 129 -2.94 17.03 -6.98
CA ILE A 129 -3.89 18.09 -7.33
C ILE A 129 -3.35 19.46 -6.92
N PHE A 130 -2.76 19.59 -5.73
CA PHE A 130 -2.11 20.84 -5.29
C PHE A 130 -0.96 21.29 -6.19
N LEU A 131 -0.28 20.34 -6.85
CA LEU A 131 0.79 20.60 -7.81
C LEU A 131 0.29 20.83 -9.24
N GLY A 132 -1.03 20.88 -9.45
CA GLY A 132 -1.66 21.26 -10.73
C GLY A 132 -2.10 20.11 -11.61
N ILE A 133 -2.16 18.86 -11.11
CA ILE A 133 -2.63 17.72 -11.91
C ILE A 133 -4.15 17.80 -12.10
N SER A 134 -4.60 17.73 -13.35
CA SER A 134 -6.01 17.51 -13.69
C SER A 134 -6.33 16.01 -13.72
N ILE A 135 -7.08 15.52 -12.72
CA ILE A 135 -7.54 14.13 -12.69
C ILE A 135 -8.88 14.02 -13.43
N ASN A 136 -8.91 13.22 -14.49
CA ASN A 136 -10.15 12.90 -15.17
C ASN A 136 -10.81 11.67 -14.53
N LEU A 137 -12.00 11.85 -13.95
CA LEU A 137 -12.77 10.79 -13.29
C LEU A 137 -13.62 9.95 -14.26
N ALA A 138 -13.57 10.21 -15.57
CA ALA A 138 -14.37 9.50 -16.57
C ALA A 138 -14.17 7.97 -16.55
N HIS A 139 -12.98 7.51 -16.17
CA HIS A 139 -12.65 6.07 -16.10
C HIS A 139 -12.58 5.54 -14.66
N PHE A 140 -13.31 6.14 -13.72
CA PHE A 140 -13.31 5.71 -12.32
C PHE A 140 -13.68 4.23 -12.16
N PHE A 141 -14.70 3.74 -12.87
CA PHE A 141 -15.15 2.36 -12.75
C PHE A 141 -14.09 1.33 -13.22
N PRO A 142 -13.49 1.45 -14.43
CA PRO A 142 -12.37 0.61 -14.83
C PRO A 142 -11.20 0.62 -13.83
N VAL A 143 -10.85 1.79 -13.27
CA VAL A 143 -9.77 1.92 -12.29
C VAL A 143 -10.07 1.09 -11.04
N VAL A 144 -11.27 1.20 -10.49
CA VAL A 144 -11.68 0.41 -9.31
C VAL A 144 -11.65 -1.09 -9.60
N VAL A 145 -12.13 -1.51 -10.77
CA VAL A 145 -12.11 -2.93 -11.18
C VAL A 145 -10.68 -3.46 -11.27
N ILE A 146 -9.78 -2.76 -11.96
CA ILE A 146 -8.37 -3.14 -12.08
C ILE A 146 -7.72 -3.21 -10.70
N LEU A 147 -7.98 -2.22 -9.85
CA LEU A 147 -7.45 -2.17 -8.49
C LEU A 147 -7.89 -3.38 -7.65
N ILE A 148 -9.16 -3.78 -7.73
CA ILE A 148 -9.67 -4.98 -7.05
C ILE A 148 -8.99 -6.25 -7.59
N LEU A 149 -8.89 -6.39 -8.91
CA LEU A 149 -8.20 -7.52 -9.54
C LEU A 149 -6.74 -7.61 -9.07
N THR A 150 -6.04 -6.49 -9.05
CA THR A 150 -4.66 -6.40 -8.56
C THR A 150 -4.55 -6.80 -7.10
N ILE A 151 -5.43 -6.30 -6.22
CA ILE A 151 -5.45 -6.68 -4.82
C ILE A 151 -5.61 -8.20 -4.66
N ILE A 152 -6.55 -8.81 -5.40
CA ILE A 152 -6.82 -10.25 -5.33
C ILE A 152 -5.60 -11.04 -5.83
N SER A 153 -5.05 -10.69 -6.98
CA SER A 153 -3.89 -11.37 -7.57
C SER A 153 -2.66 -11.29 -6.66
N PHE A 154 -2.31 -10.11 -6.18
CA PHE A 154 -1.09 -9.90 -5.39
C PHE A 154 -1.23 -10.37 -3.94
N SER A 155 -2.44 -10.30 -3.35
CA SER A 155 -2.67 -10.86 -2.01
C SER A 155 -2.45 -12.38 -1.95
N SER A 156 -2.66 -13.09 -3.07
CA SER A 156 -2.37 -14.52 -3.16
C SER A 156 -0.87 -14.80 -3.00
N LEU A 157 -0.02 -13.96 -3.61
CA LEU A 157 1.43 -14.01 -3.43
C LEU A 157 1.83 -13.60 -2.00
N GLY A 158 1.18 -12.58 -1.44
CA GLY A 158 1.40 -12.17 -0.04
C GLY A 158 1.06 -13.25 0.99
N ILE A 159 0.07 -14.10 0.73
CA ILE A 159 -0.24 -15.27 1.58
C ILE A 159 0.88 -16.32 1.49
N MET A 160 1.43 -16.56 0.30
CA MET A 160 2.58 -17.47 0.15
C MET A 160 3.80 -16.93 0.91
N SER A 161 4.09 -15.63 0.73
CA SER A 161 5.17 -14.91 1.43
C SER A 161 5.01 -14.98 2.95
N ALA A 162 3.79 -14.79 3.46
CA ALA A 162 3.45 -14.95 4.87
C ALA A 162 3.76 -16.36 5.41
N GLY A 163 3.51 -17.40 4.62
CA GLY A 163 3.86 -18.78 4.97
C GLY A 163 5.37 -18.96 5.20
N PHE A 164 6.21 -18.36 4.35
CA PHE A 164 7.66 -18.36 4.54
C PHE A 164 8.06 -17.65 5.83
N ILE A 165 7.50 -16.48 6.13
CA ILE A 165 7.82 -15.74 7.36
C ILE A 165 7.46 -16.52 8.62
N ILE A 166 6.33 -17.26 8.63
CA ILE A 166 5.94 -18.09 9.78
C ILE A 166 7.03 -19.14 10.08
N ILE A 167 7.58 -19.78 9.05
CA ILE A 167 8.55 -20.88 9.19
C ILE A 167 9.95 -20.34 9.45
N PHE A 168 10.44 -19.45 8.59
CA PHE A 168 11.84 -19.02 8.58
C PHE A 168 12.11 -17.83 9.50
N LYS A 169 11.07 -17.17 10.01
CA LYS A 169 11.11 -15.96 10.85
C LYS A 169 11.74 -14.74 10.20
N ARG A 170 12.67 -14.89 9.24
CA ARG A 170 13.36 -13.83 8.52
C ARG A 170 13.70 -14.31 7.11
N GLY A 171 13.60 -13.40 6.15
CA GLY A 171 13.78 -13.72 4.73
C GLY A 171 12.43 -14.02 4.09
N ASP A 172 12.19 -13.37 2.96
CA ASP A 172 10.98 -13.52 2.17
C ASP A 172 11.39 -13.64 0.70
N PRO A 173 11.56 -14.87 0.19
CA PRO A 173 12.08 -15.08 -1.16
C PRO A 173 11.14 -14.54 -2.23
N ILE A 174 9.83 -14.48 -1.95
CA ILE A 174 8.85 -13.94 -2.88
C ILE A 174 9.02 -12.42 -2.97
N ASN A 175 9.09 -11.72 -1.83
CA ASN A 175 9.36 -10.27 -1.83
C ASN A 175 10.78 -9.91 -2.29
N TRP A 176 11.72 -10.86 -2.37
CA TRP A 176 13.05 -10.60 -2.94
C TRP A 176 13.06 -10.73 -4.47
N LEU A 177 12.18 -11.56 -5.03
CA LEU A 177 12.09 -11.82 -6.48
C LEU A 177 11.24 -10.78 -7.23
N PHE A 178 10.31 -10.10 -6.55
CA PHE A 178 9.39 -9.10 -7.09
C PHE A 178 9.67 -7.71 -6.54
#